data_AF-A0A6N9YRX5-F1
#
_entry.id   AF-A0A6N9YRX5-F1
#
_cell.length_a   1.000
_cell.length_b   1.000
_cell.length_c   1.000
_cell.angle_alpha   90.00
_cell.angle_beta   90.00
_cell.angle_gamma   90.00
#
_symmetry.space_group_name_H-M   'P 1'
#
loop_
_entity.id
_entity.type
_entity.pdbx_description
1 polymer ?
#
loop_
_entity_poly.entity_id
_entity_poly.type
_entity_poly.pdbx_seq_one_letter_code
_entity_poly.pdbx_strand_id
1 'polypeptide(L)'
;MTNDPQDRGRLHAALEVLTEALENHLEACLARSGEADVAVQSAYTALRHAAERYDDLLFELRDEVTPWEFPEGPHVDIEYEDPDAEPAAVGVFVRRDYDITAPAELLRAGRGAYAELYPAHPGEAAEADVSHIGRALYQMLHAYGVDGLDQRAEGSGLGPRGGTVWVQELAEGDTETLVDEPFGVVDDEMLIYRLDEVIDIADDD
;
A
#
# COMPACT_ATOMS: atom_id res chain seq x y z
N MET A 1 10.36 -13.10 37.70
CA MET A 1 9.10 -12.44 37.33
C MET A 1 8.56 -11.71 38.54
N THR A 2 8.92 -10.44 38.67
CA THR A 2 8.50 -9.61 39.81
C THR A 2 7.01 -9.30 39.62
N ASN A 3 6.23 -9.55 40.66
CA ASN A 3 4.79 -9.31 40.66
C ASN A 3 4.57 -7.86 41.15
N ASP A 4 5.18 -6.90 40.46
CA ASP A 4 5.15 -5.49 40.86
C ASP A 4 3.69 -4.98 40.78
N PRO A 5 3.14 -4.40 41.87
CA PRO A 5 1.84 -3.73 41.82
C PRO A 5 1.71 -2.73 40.66
N GLN A 6 2.80 -2.11 40.23
CA GLN A 6 2.83 -1.20 39.09
C GLN A 6 2.59 -1.92 37.76
N ASP A 7 3.20 -3.09 37.54
CA ASP A 7 3.02 -3.91 36.33
C ASP A 7 1.59 -4.42 36.22
N ARG A 8 1.00 -4.84 37.35
CA ARG A 8 -0.41 -5.23 37.41
C ARG A 8 -1.32 -4.06 37.04
N GLY A 9 -1.03 -2.86 37.54
CA GLY A 9 -1.78 -1.65 37.20
C GLY A 9 -1.73 -1.31 35.71
N ARG A 10 -0.53 -1.39 35.08
CA ARG A 10 -0.35 -1.17 33.64
C ARG A 10 -1.17 -2.16 32.80
N LEU A 11 -1.11 -3.45 33.13
CA LEU A 11 -1.86 -4.48 32.41
C LEU A 11 -3.38 -4.29 32.53
N HIS A 12 -3.89 -3.95 33.72
CA HIS A 12 -5.31 -3.65 33.88
C HIS A 12 -5.73 -2.41 33.09
N ALA A 13 -4.93 -1.35 33.11
CA ALA A 13 -5.24 -0.15 32.33
C ALA A 13 -5.24 -0.44 30.81
N ALA A 14 -4.27 -1.21 30.30
CA ALA A 14 -4.27 -1.59 28.88
C ALA A 14 -5.47 -2.48 28.51
N LEU A 15 -5.86 -3.41 29.39
CA LEU A 15 -7.04 -4.25 29.19
C LEU A 15 -8.35 -3.43 29.21
N GLU A 16 -8.45 -2.44 30.09
CA GLU A 16 -9.59 -1.52 30.15
C GLU A 16 -9.72 -0.73 28.84
N VAL A 17 -8.60 -0.18 28.33
CA VAL A 17 -8.58 0.52 27.03
C VAL A 17 -8.99 -0.40 25.87
N LEU A 18 -8.51 -1.64 25.84
CA LEU A 18 -8.92 -2.62 24.84
C LEU A 18 -10.43 -2.94 24.92
N THR A 19 -10.95 -3.09 26.13
CA THR A 19 -12.38 -3.37 26.34
C THR A 19 -13.25 -2.21 25.87
N GLU A 20 -12.88 -0.98 26.21
CA GLU A 20 -13.56 0.23 25.74
C GLU A 20 -13.52 0.35 24.21
N ALA A 21 -12.38 0.06 23.59
CA ALA A 21 -12.26 0.09 22.14
C ALA A 21 -13.13 -0.98 21.44
N LEU A 22 -13.27 -2.17 22.03
CA LEU A 22 -14.19 -3.21 21.55
C LEU A 22 -15.65 -2.75 21.60
N GLU A 23 -16.05 -2.12 22.70
CA GLU A 23 -17.41 -1.59 22.87
C GLU A 23 -17.69 -0.47 21.86
N ASN A 24 -16.76 0.48 21.70
CA ASN A 24 -16.89 1.58 20.74
C ASN A 24 -16.96 1.08 19.29
N HIS A 25 -16.15 0.10 18.92
CA HIS A 25 -16.20 -0.53 17.59
C HIS A 25 -17.54 -1.25 17.35
N LEU A 26 -18.07 -1.95 18.34
CA LEU A 26 -19.39 -2.56 18.25
C LEU A 26 -20.49 -1.51 18.03
N GLU A 27 -20.50 -0.44 18.82
CA GLU A 27 -21.49 0.64 18.67
C GLU A 27 -21.40 1.33 17.30
N ALA A 28 -20.18 1.57 16.79
CA ALA A 28 -19.99 2.09 15.43
C ALA A 28 -20.55 1.13 14.37
N CYS A 29 -20.29 -0.18 14.50
CA CYS A 29 -20.84 -1.19 13.60
C CYS A 29 -22.37 -1.26 13.64
N LEU A 30 -22.99 -1.09 14.81
CA LEU A 30 -24.44 -1.06 14.97
C LEU A 30 -25.07 0.21 14.39
N ALA A 31 -24.36 1.34 14.44
CA ALA A 31 -24.76 2.62 13.88
C ALA A 31 -24.43 2.79 12.38
N ARG A 32 -23.81 1.78 11.75
CA ARG A 32 -23.31 1.83 10.37
C ARG A 32 -24.37 2.29 9.37
N SER A 33 -24.01 3.34 8.62
CA SER A 33 -24.86 4.03 7.65
C SER A 33 -24.59 3.66 6.19
N GLY A 34 -23.47 2.99 5.90
CA GLY A 34 -23.07 2.66 4.52
C GLY A 34 -21.92 1.67 4.41
N GLU A 35 -21.53 1.33 3.18
CA GLU A 35 -20.52 0.29 2.92
C GLU A 35 -19.12 0.69 3.42
N ALA A 36 -18.76 1.96 3.27
CA ALA A 36 -17.50 2.58 3.72
C ALA A 36 -17.76 3.64 4.80
N ASP A 37 -18.29 3.21 5.95
CA ASP A 37 -18.61 4.11 7.05
C ASP A 37 -17.34 4.54 7.81
N VAL A 38 -17.06 5.85 7.83
CA VAL A 38 -15.86 6.44 8.45
C VAL A 38 -15.82 6.19 9.96
N ALA A 39 -16.97 6.20 10.65
CA ALA A 39 -17.01 5.96 12.08
C ALA A 39 -16.62 4.51 12.42
N VAL A 40 -17.02 3.55 11.57
CA VAL A 40 -16.62 2.15 11.70
C VAL A 40 -15.12 1.98 11.48
N GLN A 41 -14.57 2.62 10.44
CA GLN A 41 -13.14 2.56 10.17
C GLN A 41 -12.30 3.18 11.30
N SER A 42 -12.67 4.37 11.78
CA SER A 42 -11.99 5.03 12.89
C SER A 42 -12.02 4.17 14.17
N ALA A 43 -13.18 3.60 14.51
CA ALA A 43 -13.30 2.73 15.68
C ALA A 43 -12.53 1.40 15.51
N TYR A 44 -12.45 0.86 14.29
CA TYR A 44 -11.65 -0.32 13.97
C TYR A 44 -10.15 -0.07 14.18
N THR A 45 -9.65 1.07 13.69
CA THR A 45 -8.26 1.50 13.89
C THR A 45 -7.94 1.67 15.38
N ALA A 46 -8.80 2.36 16.13
CA ALA A 46 -8.64 2.53 17.58
C ALA A 46 -8.62 1.18 18.32
N LEU A 47 -9.48 0.24 17.91
CA LEU A 47 -9.49 -1.13 18.44
C LEU A 47 -8.17 -1.85 18.17
N ARG A 48 -7.63 -1.78 16.95
CA ARG A 48 -6.36 -2.44 16.64
C ARG A 48 -5.21 -1.87 17.47
N HIS A 49 -5.08 -0.55 17.56
CA HIS A 49 -4.04 0.10 18.39
C HIS A 49 -4.12 -0.32 19.86
N ALA A 50 -5.34 -0.43 20.41
CA ALA A 50 -5.54 -0.88 21.77
C ALA A 50 -5.15 -2.36 21.97
N ALA A 51 -5.45 -3.19 20.97
CA ALA A 51 -5.17 -4.62 21.01
C ALA A 51 -3.65 -4.91 20.89
N GLU A 52 -2.96 -4.25 19.97
CA GLU A 52 -1.50 -4.30 19.82
C GLU A 52 -0.79 -3.86 21.11
N ARG A 53 -1.21 -2.73 21.69
CA ARG A 53 -0.63 -2.23 22.95
C ARG A 53 -0.82 -3.19 24.12
N TYR A 54 -1.97 -3.88 24.18
CA TYR A 54 -2.21 -4.88 25.22
C TYR A 54 -1.35 -6.12 25.00
N ASP A 55 -1.23 -6.60 23.76
CA ASP A 55 -0.40 -7.74 23.38
C ASP A 55 1.09 -7.50 23.67
N ASP A 56 1.63 -6.37 23.22
CA ASP A 56 3.01 -5.94 23.48
C ASP A 56 3.33 -5.91 24.98
N LEU A 57 2.43 -5.35 25.77
CA LEU A 57 2.61 -5.23 27.21
C LEU A 57 2.51 -6.59 27.92
N LEU A 58 1.64 -7.47 27.42
CA LEU A 58 1.51 -8.84 27.90
C LEU A 58 2.80 -9.62 27.62
N PHE A 59 3.36 -9.47 26.42
CA PHE A 59 4.63 -10.06 26.03
C PHE A 59 5.79 -9.50 26.88
N GLU A 60 5.90 -8.17 27.00
CA GLU A 60 6.94 -7.48 27.80
C GLU A 60 7.00 -8.00 29.24
N LEU A 61 5.84 -8.15 29.89
CA LEU A 61 5.77 -8.40 31.33
C LEU A 61 5.59 -9.87 31.70
N ARG A 62 5.08 -10.70 30.78
CA ARG A 62 4.68 -12.08 31.04
C ARG A 62 5.21 -13.10 30.04
N ASP A 63 5.84 -12.68 28.94
CA ASP A 63 6.31 -13.59 27.86
C ASP A 63 5.15 -14.41 27.27
N GLU A 64 3.97 -13.79 27.21
CA GLU A 64 2.72 -14.40 26.72
C GLU A 64 2.12 -13.49 25.64
N VAL A 65 1.40 -14.09 24.69
CA VAL A 65 0.75 -13.39 23.57
C VAL A 65 -0.75 -13.72 23.53
N THR A 66 -1.52 -12.85 22.90
CA THR A 66 -2.92 -13.10 22.56
C THR A 66 -3.03 -13.99 21.32
N PRO A 67 -4.13 -14.76 21.17
CA PRO A 67 -4.28 -15.68 20.05
C PRO A 67 -4.79 -15.00 18.77
N TRP A 68 -4.69 -13.66 18.65
CA TRP A 68 -5.20 -12.90 17.51
C TRP A 68 -4.05 -12.47 16.62
N GLU A 69 -4.19 -12.61 15.31
CA GLU A 69 -3.21 -12.14 14.34
C GLU A 69 -3.66 -10.80 13.76
N PHE A 70 -2.77 -9.82 13.79
CA PHE A 70 -2.98 -8.54 13.12
C PHE A 70 -2.35 -8.60 11.73
N PRO A 71 -3.00 -8.07 10.67
CA PRO A 71 -2.37 -7.94 9.37
C PRO A 71 -1.04 -7.18 9.50
N GLU A 72 0.06 -7.77 9.05
CA GLU A 72 1.36 -7.11 9.06
C GLU A 72 1.33 -5.90 8.11
N GLY A 73 1.54 -4.70 8.64
CA GLY A 73 1.53 -3.46 7.88
C GLY A 73 1.42 -2.25 8.79
N PRO A 74 2.10 -1.12 8.45
CA PRO A 74 1.96 0.10 9.21
C PRO A 74 0.50 0.57 9.14
N HIS A 75 -0.12 0.79 10.30
CA HIS A 75 -1.30 1.63 10.37
C HIS A 75 -0.88 3.06 10.07
N VAL A 76 -1.14 3.52 8.86
CA VAL A 76 -0.95 4.92 8.50
C VAL A 76 -2.29 5.60 8.76
N ASP A 77 -2.42 6.20 9.93
CA ASP A 77 -3.58 7.03 10.29
C ASP A 77 -3.50 8.32 9.47
N ILE A 78 -3.94 8.26 8.21
CA ILE A 78 -4.10 9.45 7.39
C ILE A 78 -5.48 10.03 7.71
N GLU A 79 -5.49 11.01 8.62
CA GLU A 79 -6.67 11.82 8.89
C GLU A 79 -6.76 12.90 7.81
N TYR A 80 -7.62 12.70 6.81
CA TYR A 80 -8.02 13.80 5.94
C TYR A 80 -8.75 14.85 6.80
N GLU A 81 -8.19 16.05 6.92
CA GLU A 81 -8.58 17.06 7.92
C GLU A 81 -10.06 17.49 7.86
N ASP A 82 -10.73 17.32 6.71
CA ASP A 82 -12.16 17.61 6.53
C ASP A 82 -12.88 16.53 5.71
N PRO A 83 -13.59 15.58 6.35
CA PRO A 83 -14.29 14.50 5.65
C PRO A 83 -15.47 14.98 4.77
N ASP A 84 -15.93 16.22 4.93
CA ASP A 84 -16.98 16.83 4.12
C ASP A 84 -16.41 17.68 2.95
N ALA A 85 -15.08 17.81 2.83
CA ALA A 85 -14.44 18.57 1.76
C ALA A 85 -14.53 17.87 0.39
N GLU A 86 -14.83 18.66 -0.66
CA GLU A 86 -14.89 18.21 -2.06
C GLU A 86 -13.66 18.75 -2.82
N PRO A 87 -12.54 18.00 -2.91
CA PRO A 87 -11.32 18.50 -3.54
C PRO A 87 -11.56 18.76 -5.04
N ALA A 88 -11.20 19.96 -5.50
CA ALA A 88 -11.43 20.36 -6.89
C ALA A 88 -10.48 19.63 -7.87
N ALA A 89 -9.34 19.14 -7.39
CA ALA A 89 -8.37 18.36 -8.14
C ALA A 89 -7.54 17.46 -7.20
N VAL A 90 -7.11 16.29 -7.71
CA VAL A 90 -6.30 15.33 -6.94
C VAL A 90 -5.08 14.87 -7.74
N GLY A 91 -3.97 14.64 -7.03
CA GLY A 91 -2.79 13.95 -7.52
C GLY A 91 -2.79 12.49 -7.06
N VAL A 92 -2.44 11.56 -7.95
CA VAL A 92 -2.31 10.13 -7.62
C VAL A 92 -0.88 9.69 -7.89
N PHE A 93 -0.19 9.26 -6.84
CA PHE A 93 1.18 8.78 -6.90
C PHE A 93 1.19 7.29 -6.65
N VAL A 94 1.79 6.56 -7.58
CA VAL A 94 1.82 5.09 -7.55
C VAL A 94 3.26 4.63 -7.57
N ARG A 95 3.66 3.90 -6.52
CA ARG A 95 4.88 3.10 -6.48
C ARG A 95 4.50 1.63 -6.64
N ARG A 96 5.13 0.94 -7.58
CA ARG A 96 5.03 -0.51 -7.74
C ARG A 96 6.44 -1.08 -7.81
N ASP A 97 6.71 -2.05 -6.95
CA ASP A 97 7.97 -2.74 -6.86
C ASP A 97 7.82 -4.13 -7.48
N TYR A 98 8.76 -4.51 -8.35
CA TYR A 98 8.78 -5.82 -8.99
C TYR A 98 10.16 -6.45 -8.87
N ASP A 99 10.19 -7.74 -8.59
CA ASP A 99 11.36 -8.58 -8.80
C ASP A 99 11.44 -9.01 -10.28
N ILE A 100 12.64 -9.05 -10.85
CA ILE A 100 12.83 -9.62 -12.20
C ILE A 100 13.03 -11.13 -12.05
N THR A 101 11.94 -11.89 -12.22
CA THR A 101 11.91 -13.34 -11.98
C THR A 101 12.32 -14.15 -13.20
N ALA A 102 12.02 -13.66 -14.42
CA ALA A 102 12.40 -14.31 -15.67
C ALA A 102 12.93 -13.31 -16.72
N PRO A 103 14.23 -12.95 -16.67
CA PRO A 103 14.82 -11.94 -17.56
C PRO A 103 14.63 -12.20 -19.06
N ALA A 104 14.67 -13.46 -19.48
CA ALA A 104 14.50 -13.83 -20.89
C ALA A 104 13.06 -13.61 -21.38
N GLU A 105 12.07 -13.92 -20.54
CA GLU A 105 10.65 -13.66 -20.83
C GLU A 105 10.37 -12.16 -20.89
N LEU A 106 11.02 -11.38 -20.02
CA LEU A 106 10.90 -9.92 -20.02
C LEU A 106 11.45 -9.31 -21.30
N LEU A 107 12.62 -9.76 -21.76
CA LEU A 107 13.17 -9.35 -23.06
C LEU A 107 12.23 -9.73 -24.21
N ARG A 108 11.64 -10.93 -24.17
CA ARG A 108 10.68 -11.37 -25.18
C ARG A 108 9.42 -10.51 -25.17
N ALA A 109 8.88 -10.19 -24.00
CA ALA A 109 7.72 -9.32 -23.83
C ALA A 109 7.99 -7.91 -24.37
N GLY A 110 9.15 -7.32 -24.05
CA GLY A 110 9.56 -6.02 -24.59
C GLY A 110 9.68 -6.01 -26.11
N ARG A 111 10.21 -7.08 -26.72
CA ARG A 111 10.28 -7.23 -28.18
C ARG A 111 8.89 -7.37 -28.80
N GLY A 112 7.98 -8.08 -28.11
CA GLY A 112 6.57 -8.14 -28.49
C GLY A 112 5.92 -6.76 -28.50
N ALA A 113 6.10 -5.99 -27.43
CA ALA A 113 5.61 -4.62 -27.32
C ALA A 113 6.14 -3.71 -28.43
N TYR A 114 7.45 -3.81 -28.75
CA TYR A 114 8.05 -3.10 -29.87
C TYR A 114 7.37 -3.48 -31.20
N ALA A 115 7.18 -4.77 -31.46
CA ALA A 115 6.60 -5.24 -32.72
C ALA A 115 5.14 -4.80 -32.90
N GLU A 116 4.38 -4.68 -31.81
CA GLU A 116 3.01 -4.14 -31.84
C GLU A 116 2.98 -2.64 -32.20
N LEU A 117 3.91 -1.85 -31.67
CA LEU A 117 4.03 -0.44 -31.98
C LEU A 117 4.56 -0.18 -33.40
N TYR A 118 5.46 -1.03 -33.88
CA TYR A 118 6.14 -0.89 -35.16
C TYR A 118 5.94 -2.12 -36.07
N PRO A 119 4.70 -2.42 -36.51
CA PRO A 119 4.39 -3.65 -37.24
C PRO A 119 5.04 -3.71 -38.64
N ALA A 120 5.50 -2.58 -39.16
CA ALA A 120 6.21 -2.50 -40.44
C ALA A 120 7.72 -2.80 -40.32
N HIS A 121 8.27 -2.84 -39.10
CA HIS A 121 9.69 -3.12 -38.89
C HIS A 121 9.95 -4.64 -38.97
N PRO A 122 11.11 -5.07 -39.49
CA PRO A 122 11.48 -6.48 -39.48
C PRO A 122 11.71 -6.95 -38.03
N GLY A 123 11.48 -8.24 -37.76
CA GLY A 123 11.60 -8.80 -36.40
C GLY A 123 12.98 -8.58 -35.76
N GLU A 124 14.04 -8.56 -36.57
CA GLU A 124 15.42 -8.27 -36.14
C GLU A 124 15.58 -6.87 -35.53
N ALA A 125 14.75 -5.89 -35.92
CA ALA A 125 14.77 -4.55 -35.35
C ALA A 125 14.31 -4.53 -33.89
N ALA A 126 13.37 -5.40 -33.51
CA ALA A 126 12.94 -5.55 -32.13
C ALA A 126 14.08 -6.08 -31.26
N GLU A 127 14.86 -7.04 -31.76
CA GLU A 127 16.03 -7.56 -31.04
C GLU A 127 17.15 -6.53 -30.89
N ALA A 128 17.36 -5.70 -31.91
CA ALA A 128 18.34 -4.62 -31.88
C ALA A 128 17.96 -3.50 -30.89
N ASP A 129 16.68 -3.13 -30.81
CA ASP A 129 16.19 -2.12 -29.87
C ASP A 129 16.15 -2.65 -28.42
N VAL A 130 15.51 -3.81 -28.24
CA VAL A 130 15.32 -4.44 -26.93
C VAL A 130 16.49 -5.39 -26.63
N SER A 131 17.63 -4.75 -26.41
CA SER A 131 18.92 -5.41 -26.14
C SER A 131 19.17 -5.70 -24.66
N HIS A 132 18.46 -5.03 -23.75
CA HIS A 132 18.56 -5.22 -22.30
C HIS A 132 17.24 -4.94 -21.60
N ILE A 133 17.13 -5.38 -20.34
CA ILE A 133 15.89 -5.34 -19.54
C ILE A 133 15.30 -3.92 -19.43
N GLY A 134 16.13 -2.91 -19.18
CA GLY A 134 15.68 -1.52 -19.16
C GLY A 134 14.98 -1.05 -20.44
N ARG A 135 15.41 -1.50 -21.63
CA ARG A 135 14.67 -1.22 -22.88
C ARG A 135 13.41 -2.06 -23.02
N ALA A 136 13.40 -3.29 -22.52
CA ALA A 136 12.18 -4.10 -22.51
C ALA A 136 11.07 -3.42 -21.68
N LEU A 137 11.41 -2.98 -20.47
CA LEU A 137 10.51 -2.22 -19.60
C LEU A 137 10.03 -0.93 -20.28
N TYR A 138 10.94 -0.17 -20.89
CA TYR A 138 10.56 1.02 -21.64
C TYR A 138 9.54 0.70 -22.75
N GLN A 139 9.78 -0.33 -23.57
CA GLN A 139 8.89 -0.63 -24.69
C GLN A 139 7.53 -1.12 -24.21
N MET A 140 7.48 -1.90 -23.12
CA MET A 140 6.22 -2.30 -22.50
C MET A 140 5.44 -1.10 -21.93
N LEU A 141 6.12 -0.18 -21.22
CA LEU A 141 5.50 1.05 -20.73
C LEU A 141 5.03 1.95 -21.87
N HIS A 142 5.82 2.04 -22.95
CA HIS A 142 5.47 2.86 -24.10
C HIS A 142 4.26 2.30 -24.85
N ALA A 143 4.15 0.98 -24.98
CA ALA A 143 3.05 0.31 -25.66
C ALA A 143 1.76 0.26 -24.82
N TYR A 144 1.89 0.06 -23.51
CA TYR A 144 0.75 -0.33 -22.66
C TYR A 144 0.48 0.62 -21.48
N GLY A 145 1.35 1.59 -21.21
CA GLY A 145 1.29 2.41 -20.01
C GLY A 145 1.60 1.63 -18.73
N VAL A 146 1.49 2.30 -17.59
CA VAL A 146 1.83 1.74 -16.26
C VAL A 146 0.87 0.62 -15.86
N ASP A 147 -0.43 0.78 -16.09
CA ASP A 147 -1.44 -0.24 -15.77
C ASP A 147 -1.40 -1.43 -16.71
N GLY A 148 -1.02 -1.21 -17.97
CA GLY A 148 -0.85 -2.31 -18.92
C GLY A 148 0.43 -3.11 -18.70
N LEU A 149 1.49 -2.49 -18.16
CA LEU A 149 2.66 -3.20 -17.67
C LEU A 149 2.28 -4.12 -16.50
N ASP A 150 1.54 -3.57 -15.53
CA ASP A 150 1.13 -4.27 -14.32
C ASP A 150 0.25 -5.50 -14.61
N GLN A 151 -0.78 -5.34 -15.45
CA GLN A 151 -1.62 -6.45 -15.92
C GLN A 151 -0.85 -7.57 -16.62
N ARG A 152 0.37 -7.31 -17.09
CA ARG A 152 1.22 -8.25 -17.81
C ARG A 152 2.44 -8.68 -16.99
N ALA A 153 2.60 -8.21 -15.76
CA ALA A 153 3.82 -8.35 -14.99
C ALA A 153 4.26 -9.82 -14.87
N GLU A 154 3.43 -10.67 -14.26
CA GLU A 154 3.76 -12.10 -14.05
C GLU A 154 4.04 -12.83 -15.36
N GLY A 155 3.16 -12.64 -16.36
CA GLY A 155 3.29 -13.27 -17.67
C GLY A 155 4.48 -12.76 -18.51
N SER A 156 5.12 -11.68 -18.08
CA SER A 156 6.30 -11.09 -18.71
C SER A 156 7.59 -11.30 -17.92
N GLY A 157 7.56 -12.07 -16.83
CA GLY A 157 8.75 -12.33 -16.01
C GLY A 157 9.08 -11.24 -14.99
N LEU A 158 8.08 -10.45 -14.61
CA LEU A 158 8.11 -9.59 -13.43
C LEU A 158 7.29 -10.25 -12.31
N GLY A 159 7.87 -10.40 -11.13
CA GLY A 159 7.15 -10.82 -9.92
C GLY A 159 6.74 -9.58 -9.13
N PRO A 160 5.44 -9.26 -9.01
CA PRO A 160 4.99 -8.20 -8.13
C PRO A 160 5.48 -8.42 -6.69
N ARG A 161 6.11 -7.40 -6.10
CA ARG A 161 6.65 -7.45 -4.74
C ARG A 161 5.81 -6.66 -3.74
N GLY A 162 5.16 -5.61 -4.23
CA GLY A 162 4.33 -4.71 -3.44
C GLY A 162 4.31 -3.33 -4.05
N GLY A 163 3.65 -2.40 -3.38
CA GLY A 163 3.51 -1.04 -3.84
C GLY A 163 2.85 -0.14 -2.83
N THR A 164 2.80 1.15 -3.14
CA THR A 164 2.00 2.10 -2.38
C THR A 164 1.34 3.07 -3.33
N VAL A 165 0.07 3.37 -3.06
CA VAL A 165 -0.69 4.42 -3.73
C VAL A 165 -0.96 5.56 -2.73
N TRP A 166 -0.64 6.78 -3.15
CA TRP A 166 -0.87 8.00 -2.38
C TRP A 166 -1.80 8.89 -3.20
N VAL A 167 -2.85 9.40 -2.58
CA VAL A 167 -3.77 10.37 -3.18
C VAL A 167 -3.72 11.64 -2.35
N GLN A 168 -3.42 12.77 -2.99
CA GLN A 168 -3.33 14.07 -2.33
C GLN A 168 -4.22 15.10 -3.03
N GLU A 169 -4.71 16.07 -2.27
CA GLU A 169 -5.37 17.24 -2.84
C GLU A 169 -4.33 18.15 -3.52
N LEU A 170 -4.68 18.74 -4.66
CA LEU A 170 -3.86 19.77 -5.29
C LEU A 170 -4.38 21.15 -4.89
N ALA A 171 -3.50 22.04 -4.44
CA ALA A 171 -3.88 23.38 -4.03
C ALA A 171 -4.33 24.24 -5.22
N GLU A 172 -5.22 25.22 -4.97
CA GLU A 172 -5.61 26.21 -5.98
C GLU A 172 -4.37 26.96 -6.51
N GLY A 173 -3.95 26.63 -7.74
CA GLY A 173 -2.79 27.25 -8.40
C GLY A 173 -1.72 26.26 -8.87
N ASP A 174 -1.77 25.00 -8.42
CA ASP A 174 -0.88 23.94 -8.93
C ASP A 174 -1.23 23.60 -10.38
N THR A 175 -0.42 24.13 -11.29
CA THR A 175 -0.60 23.99 -12.75
C THR A 175 0.56 23.25 -13.40
N GLU A 176 1.58 22.88 -12.64
CA GLU A 176 2.78 22.24 -13.16
C GLU A 176 2.60 20.73 -13.26
N THR A 177 2.91 20.18 -14.43
CA THR A 177 3.00 18.73 -14.60
C THR A 177 4.36 18.31 -14.03
N LEU A 178 4.36 17.75 -12.82
CA LEU A 178 5.56 17.38 -12.06
C LEU A 178 6.31 16.24 -12.74
N VAL A 179 7.11 16.56 -13.76
CA VAL A 179 7.83 15.58 -14.60
C VAL A 179 9.24 15.28 -14.09
N ASP A 180 9.86 16.22 -13.37
CA ASP A 180 11.26 16.12 -12.96
C ASP A 180 11.43 15.47 -11.56
N GLU A 181 10.64 15.90 -10.57
CA GLU A 181 10.63 15.33 -9.21
C GLU A 181 9.19 15.02 -8.76
N PRO A 182 8.51 14.05 -9.40
CA PRO A 182 7.09 13.77 -9.14
C PRO A 182 6.78 13.46 -7.67
N PHE A 183 7.72 12.89 -6.93
CA PHE A 183 7.54 12.55 -5.51
C PHE A 183 8.13 13.60 -4.54
N GLY A 184 8.71 14.70 -5.04
CA GLY A 184 9.35 15.74 -4.22
C GLY A 184 8.36 16.75 -3.61
N VAL A 185 7.11 16.75 -4.09
CA VAL A 185 6.00 17.61 -3.62
C VAL A 185 5.06 16.91 -2.64
N VAL A 186 5.37 15.65 -2.32
CA VAL A 186 4.48 14.83 -1.51
C VAL A 186 4.57 15.35 -0.08
N ASP A 187 3.53 16.07 0.32
CA ASP A 187 3.35 16.56 1.67
C ASP A 187 2.45 15.56 2.42
N ASP A 188 3.02 14.92 3.44
CA ASP A 188 2.30 13.94 4.27
C ASP A 188 1.05 14.58 4.92
N GLU A 189 1.04 15.90 5.14
CA GLU A 189 -0.09 16.64 5.73
C GLU A 189 -1.24 16.86 4.73
N MET A 190 -1.02 16.68 3.43
CA MET A 190 -2.02 16.90 2.37
C MET A 190 -2.59 15.60 1.79
N LEU A 191 -2.32 14.46 2.43
CA LEU A 191 -2.80 13.16 1.97
C LEU A 191 -4.28 13.00 2.24
N ILE A 192 -5.03 12.72 1.18
CA ILE A 192 -6.43 12.29 1.25
C ILE A 192 -6.49 10.81 1.62
N TYR A 193 -5.61 10.00 1.01
CA TYR A 193 -5.65 8.55 1.14
C TYR A 193 -4.29 7.90 0.84
N ARG A 194 -3.98 6.82 1.56
CA ARG A 194 -2.87 5.91 1.28
C ARG A 194 -3.30 4.46 1.34
N LEU A 195 -2.82 3.69 0.38
CA LEU A 195 -2.95 2.24 0.34
C LEU A 195 -1.58 1.60 0.13
N ASP A 196 -1.14 0.80 1.09
CA ASP A 196 0.03 -0.05 0.95
C ASP A 196 -0.40 -1.45 0.49
N GLU A 197 0.23 -1.95 -0.56
CA GLU A 197 0.10 -3.32 -1.04
C GLU A 197 1.36 -4.10 -0.66
N VAL A 198 1.21 -5.08 0.22
CA VAL A 198 2.27 -6.03 0.58
C VAL A 198 1.92 -7.37 -0.02
N ILE A 199 2.85 -7.94 -0.80
CA ILE A 199 2.64 -9.25 -1.42
C ILE A 199 3.54 -10.25 -0.69
N ASP A 200 2.91 -11.13 0.07
CA ASP A 200 3.60 -12.22 0.76
C ASP A 200 4.11 -13.23 -0.27
N ILE A 201 5.42 -13.42 -0.30
CA ILE A 201 6.03 -14.53 -1.04
C ILE A 201 5.89 -15.74 -0.12
N ALA A 202 5.00 -16.67 -0.47
CA ALA A 202 4.92 -17.93 0.26
C ALA A 202 6.30 -18.58 0.32
N ASP A 203 6.82 -18.81 1.52
CA ASP A 203 7.99 -19.66 1.72
C ASP A 203 7.57 -21.09 1.32
N ASP A 204 8.14 -21.61 0.23
CA ASP A 204 8.00 -23.00 -0.16
C ASP A 204 8.71 -23.88 0.90
N ASP A 205 7.94 -24.49 1.80
CA ASP A 205 8.35 -25.54 2.76
C ASP A 205 8.66 -26.89 2.06
#